data_AF-A0A349QVG4-F1
#
_entry.id   AF-A0A349QVG4-F1
#
_cell.length_a   1.000
_cell.length_b   1.000
_cell.length_c   1.000
_cell.angle_alpha   90.00
_cell.angle_beta   90.00
_cell.angle_gamma   90.00
#
_symmetry.space_group_name_H-M   'P 1'
#
loop_
_entity.id
_entity.type
_entity.pdbx_description
1 polymer ?
#
loop_
_entity_poly.entity_id
_entity_poly.type
_entity_poly.pdbx_seq_one_letter_code
_entity_poly.pdbx_strand_id
1 'polypeptide(L)'
;DISESRLVESKNTGTQVTLEGVFGLNATFFESDDFNNFLAQEFGWFLYLNKDRNYAIRVNGKLLAYDHLIEETDQLSWTGYSPDRDTSYHFTINYIRWNQQIGDRYYYYFLNSDKKEIAKVLSSFNNNAINFHHSVYVESTFFDHFEQQDILLSTEDNLFSGKAKQVIYRNLHAELRDLLDRKQKKYVLEHAVAVKLTDLERKGLLPEYSSSEQDKKRKNLLLALIQELFIVDPRIFFGIKTDLIRTYLGFIDLLLQSEKSTEILPIIEQALPLTDKEKNRIKQLITRAVNDENTSSEQKK
;
A
#
# COMPACT_ATOMS: atom_id res chain seq x y z
N ASP A 1 29.66 29.23 13.25
CA ASP A 1 30.49 28.53 14.24
C ASP A 1 30.07 27.09 14.40
N ILE A 2 30.92 26.15 13.99
CA ILE A 2 30.81 24.74 14.34
C ILE A 2 31.62 24.62 15.63
N SER A 3 30.97 24.51 16.78
CA SER A 3 31.66 24.38 18.06
C SER A 3 32.43 23.07 18.14
N GLU A 4 33.69 23.11 18.59
CA GLU A 4 34.53 21.93 18.82
C GLU A 4 33.89 20.96 19.84
N SER A 5 34.06 19.66 19.59
CA SER A 5 33.61 18.58 20.46
C SER A 5 34.27 18.68 21.84
N ARG A 6 33.47 18.87 22.90
CA ARG A 6 33.93 18.87 24.29
C ARG A 6 33.51 17.58 25.00
N LEU A 7 34.42 16.98 25.76
CA LEU A 7 34.11 15.90 26.68
C LEU A 7 33.21 16.45 27.80
N VAL A 8 32.06 15.81 28.00
CA VAL A 8 31.07 16.18 29.02
C VAL A 8 31.30 15.32 30.27
N GLU A 9 31.41 15.95 31.44
CA GLU A 9 31.53 15.27 32.75
C GLU A 9 30.19 14.66 33.24
N SER A 10 29.08 15.00 32.59
CA SER A 10 27.75 14.44 32.85
C SER A 10 27.63 13.00 32.33
N LYS A 11 26.94 12.12 33.08
CA LYS A 11 26.64 10.74 32.66
C LYS A 11 25.79 10.65 31.38
N ASN A 12 25.11 11.73 31.01
CA ASN A 12 24.21 11.77 29.87
C ASN A 12 24.89 12.51 28.71
N THR A 13 24.75 11.94 27.51
CA THR A 13 25.19 12.55 26.26
C THR A 13 23.98 13.05 25.48
N GLY A 14 24.16 14.09 24.67
CA GLY A 14 23.09 14.65 23.86
C GLY A 14 23.57 15.85 23.04
N THR A 15 22.67 16.33 22.19
CA THR A 15 22.90 17.51 21.36
C THR A 15 21.77 18.50 21.63
N GLN A 16 22.13 19.73 21.97
CA GLN A 16 21.18 20.83 22.07
C GLN A 16 21.38 21.77 20.88
N VAL A 17 20.29 22.08 20.18
CA VAL A 17 20.26 23.06 19.12
C VAL A 17 19.30 24.16 19.54
N THR A 18 19.77 25.42 19.50
CA THR A 18 18.96 26.61 19.79
C THR A 18 18.85 27.42 18.50
N LEU A 19 17.61 27.69 18.07
CA LEU A 19 17.32 28.54 16.91
C LEU A 19 16.75 29.87 17.43
N GLU A 20 17.41 30.98 17.11
CA GLU A 20 17.00 32.34 17.50
C GLU A 20 16.55 33.15 16.28
N GLY A 21 15.83 34.25 16.51
CA GLY A 21 15.36 35.14 15.44
C GLY A 21 14.16 34.62 14.65
N VAL A 22 13.39 33.68 15.21
CA VAL A 22 12.14 33.18 14.62
C VAL A 22 10.97 34.03 15.11
N PHE A 23 10.37 34.80 14.21
CA PHE A 23 9.23 35.68 14.51
C PHE A 23 7.89 35.00 14.18
N GLY A 24 6.82 35.37 14.90
CA GLY A 24 5.46 34.91 14.61
C GLY A 24 5.06 33.56 15.26
N LEU A 25 5.93 32.94 16.05
CA LEU A 25 5.63 31.74 16.83
C LEU A 25 5.35 32.10 18.29
N ASN A 26 4.35 31.47 18.89
CA ASN A 26 4.03 31.59 20.31
C ASN A 26 3.81 30.21 20.93
N ALA A 27 3.76 30.12 22.26
CA ALA A 27 3.61 28.85 22.97
C ALA A 27 2.35 28.07 22.54
N THR A 28 1.24 28.78 22.32
CA THR A 28 -0.04 28.19 21.89
C THR A 28 0.04 27.49 20.53
N PHE A 29 0.92 27.94 19.63
CA PHE A 29 1.15 27.28 18.34
C PHE A 29 1.68 25.85 18.54
N PHE A 30 2.67 25.68 19.42
CA PHE A 30 3.28 24.38 19.70
C PHE A 30 2.37 23.44 20.50
N GLU A 31 1.36 23.99 21.16
CA GLU A 31 0.36 23.22 21.91
C GLU A 31 -0.88 22.88 21.09
N SER A 32 -0.99 23.42 19.87
CA SER A 32 -2.12 23.17 18.99
C SER A 32 -2.22 21.72 18.54
N ASP A 33 -3.45 21.27 18.30
CA ASP A 33 -3.70 19.93 17.73
C ASP A 33 -3.09 19.80 16.33
N ASP A 34 -3.11 20.88 15.53
CA ASP A 34 -2.52 20.89 14.19
C ASP A 34 -1.01 20.63 14.23
N PHE A 35 -0.27 21.29 15.14
CA PHE A 35 1.17 21.09 15.27
C PHE A 35 1.52 19.69 15.81
N ASN A 36 0.77 19.21 16.80
CA ASN A 36 0.96 17.86 17.33
C ASN A 36 0.62 16.80 16.27
N ASN A 37 -0.44 17.01 15.48
CA ASN A 37 -0.81 16.09 14.41
C ASN A 37 0.25 16.09 13.30
N PHE A 38 0.80 17.26 12.94
CA PHE A 38 1.93 17.35 12.03
C PHE A 38 3.13 16.53 12.52
N LEU A 39 3.56 16.71 13.78
CA LEU A 39 4.65 15.92 14.33
C LEU A 39 4.35 14.42 14.38
N ALA A 40 3.11 14.04 14.69
CA ALA A 40 2.69 12.65 14.67
C ALA A 40 2.76 12.05 13.26
N GLN A 41 2.37 12.81 12.23
CA GLN A 41 2.49 12.41 10.83
C GLN A 41 3.96 12.32 10.38
N GLU A 42 4.83 13.20 10.85
CA GLU A 42 6.25 13.18 10.47
C GLU A 42 7.03 12.06 11.17
N PHE A 43 6.77 11.84 12.46
CA PHE A 43 7.61 11.00 13.32
C PHE A 43 6.91 9.79 13.93
N GLY A 44 5.59 9.63 13.78
CA GLY A 44 4.83 8.53 14.38
C GLY A 44 5.32 7.15 13.97
N TRP A 45 5.68 6.97 12.70
CA TRP A 45 6.28 5.72 12.20
C TRP A 45 7.62 5.40 12.88
N PHE A 46 8.43 6.42 13.17
CA PHE A 46 9.75 6.28 13.78
C PHE A 46 9.64 6.01 15.28
N LEU A 47 8.71 6.69 15.94
CA LEU A 47 8.40 6.45 17.35
C LEU A 47 7.84 5.04 17.55
N TYR A 48 6.93 4.60 16.68
CA TYR A 48 6.44 3.23 16.72
C TYR A 48 7.57 2.21 16.54
N LEU A 49 8.43 2.41 15.54
CA LEU A 49 9.60 1.57 15.25
C LEU A 49 10.52 1.42 16.48
N ASN A 50 10.72 2.51 17.22
CA ASN A 50 11.68 2.56 18.34
C ASN A 50 11.02 2.55 19.72
N LYS A 51 9.75 2.15 19.82
CA LYS A 51 8.99 2.17 21.08
C LYS A 51 9.64 1.33 22.18
N ASP A 52 10.21 0.18 21.82
CA ASP A 52 10.90 -0.72 22.76
C ASP A 52 12.24 -0.14 23.27
N ARG A 53 12.76 0.87 22.56
CA ARG A 53 13.99 1.60 22.93
C ARG A 53 13.69 2.88 23.70
N ASN A 54 12.43 3.11 24.07
CA ASN A 54 11.94 4.29 24.81
C ASN A 54 12.20 5.62 24.07
N TYR A 55 12.22 5.60 22.74
CA TYR A 55 12.30 6.83 21.96
C TYR A 55 10.99 7.60 22.10
N ALA A 56 11.07 8.90 22.39
CA ALA A 56 9.92 9.74 22.62
C ALA A 56 10.19 11.17 22.15
N ILE A 57 9.17 11.82 21.60
CA ILE A 57 9.16 13.27 21.35
C ILE A 57 8.30 13.92 22.43
N ARG A 58 8.80 15.02 23.01
CA ARG A 58 8.07 15.83 23.97
C ARG A 58 8.01 17.27 23.50
N VAL A 59 6.81 17.83 23.43
CA VAL A 59 6.57 19.24 23.13
C VAL A 59 6.12 19.91 24.44
N ASN A 60 6.88 20.90 24.91
CA ASN A 60 6.65 21.53 26.22
C ASN A 60 6.47 20.52 27.38
N GLY A 61 7.22 19.40 27.32
CA GLY A 61 7.15 18.31 28.31
C GLY A 61 6.03 17.29 28.10
N LYS A 62 5.01 17.60 27.29
CA LYS A 62 3.91 16.69 26.94
C LYS A 62 4.39 15.67 25.90
N LEU A 63 4.09 14.39 26.14
CA LEU A 63 4.41 13.31 25.21
C LEU A 63 3.59 13.45 23.92
N LEU A 64 4.25 13.32 22.76
CA LEU A 64 3.59 13.27 21.47
C LEU A 64 2.79 11.96 21.35
N ALA A 65 1.48 12.06 21.15
CA ALA A 65 0.62 10.92 20.82
C ALA A 65 0.59 10.73 19.30
N TYR A 66 0.67 9.49 18.84
CA TYR A 66 0.57 9.13 17.42
C TYR A 66 -0.34 7.92 17.17
N ASP A 67 -0.83 7.26 18.22
CA ASP A 67 -1.65 6.05 18.11
C ASP A 67 -2.95 6.28 17.34
N HIS A 68 -3.48 7.52 17.36
CA HIS A 68 -4.67 7.90 16.59
C HIS A 68 -4.48 7.82 15.07
N LEU A 69 -3.23 7.74 14.59
CA LEU A 69 -2.91 7.54 13.18
C LEU A 69 -2.91 6.07 12.78
N ILE A 70 -2.85 5.15 13.74
CA ILE A 70 -2.79 3.70 13.49
C ILE A 70 -4.20 3.18 13.27
N GLU A 71 -4.46 2.66 12.07
CA GLU A 71 -5.78 2.17 11.68
C GLU A 71 -5.85 0.64 11.64
N GLU A 72 -4.75 0.00 11.25
CA GLU A 72 -4.64 -1.46 11.25
C GLU A 72 -3.21 -1.87 11.60
N THR A 73 -3.07 -2.93 12.40
CA THR A 73 -1.80 -3.60 12.62
C THR A 73 -1.94 -5.08 12.38
N ASP A 74 -0.89 -5.71 11.87
CA ASP A 74 -0.83 -7.17 11.72
C ASP A 74 0.59 -7.66 11.99
N GLN A 75 0.72 -8.83 12.59
CA GLN A 75 2.01 -9.45 12.86
C GLN A 75 2.05 -10.84 12.25
N LEU A 76 3.07 -11.09 11.45
CA LEU A 76 3.28 -12.34 10.74
C LEU A 76 4.68 -12.86 11.05
N SER A 77 4.83 -14.18 10.92
CA SER A 77 6.13 -14.84 10.98
C SER A 77 6.41 -15.55 9.67
N TRP A 78 7.63 -15.41 9.16
CA TRP A 78 8.10 -16.12 7.99
C TRP A 78 9.47 -16.73 8.25
N THR A 79 9.72 -17.95 7.76
CA THR A 79 11.01 -18.62 7.91
C THR A 79 11.67 -18.76 6.55
N GLY A 80 12.83 -18.12 6.41
CA GLY A 80 13.66 -18.22 5.21
C GLY A 80 14.69 -19.32 5.35
N TYR A 81 14.80 -20.16 4.33
CA TYR A 81 15.78 -21.26 4.27
C TYR A 81 16.84 -20.97 3.21
N SER A 82 18.08 -21.31 3.50
CA SER A 82 19.15 -21.32 2.50
C SER A 82 18.87 -22.37 1.41
N PRO A 83 19.45 -22.24 0.20
CA PRO A 83 19.22 -23.18 -0.90
C PRO A 83 19.55 -24.64 -0.55
N ASP A 84 20.60 -24.85 0.23
CA ASP A 84 21.04 -26.15 0.76
C ASP A 84 20.21 -26.64 1.98
N ARG A 85 19.34 -25.78 2.52
CA ARG A 85 18.52 -26.00 3.73
C ARG A 85 19.28 -26.24 5.03
N ASP A 86 20.58 -25.97 5.05
CA ASP A 86 21.41 -26.11 6.26
C ASP A 86 21.27 -24.94 7.22
N THR A 87 20.79 -23.79 6.76
CA THR A 87 20.56 -22.60 7.58
C THR A 87 19.14 -22.08 7.40
N SER A 88 18.52 -21.65 8.51
CA SER A 88 17.23 -20.96 8.47
C SER A 88 17.23 -19.74 9.38
N TYR A 89 16.44 -18.74 9.00
CA TYR A 89 16.25 -17.52 9.77
C TYR A 89 14.76 -17.26 9.94
N HIS A 90 14.37 -16.85 11.15
CA HIS A 90 13.01 -16.49 11.47
C HIS A 90 12.87 -14.98 11.36
N PHE A 91 11.81 -14.54 10.68
CA PHE A 91 11.50 -13.13 10.44
C PHE A 91 10.17 -12.80 11.09
N THR A 92 10.18 -11.81 11.97
CA THR A 92 8.95 -11.21 12.51
C THR A 92 8.61 -10.00 11.66
N ILE A 93 7.42 -9.99 11.08
CA ILE A 93 6.95 -8.96 10.14
C ILE A 93 5.78 -8.24 10.79
N ASN A 94 5.97 -6.97 11.15
CA ASN A 94 4.93 -6.11 11.68
C ASN A 94 4.46 -5.16 10.59
N TYR A 95 3.23 -5.32 10.14
CA TYR A 95 2.55 -4.42 9.22
C TYR A 95 1.75 -3.38 9.98
N ILE A 96 1.77 -2.14 9.49
CA ILE A 96 0.90 -1.06 9.94
C ILE A 96 0.26 -0.38 8.74
N ARG A 97 -1.05 -0.13 8.86
CA ARG A 97 -1.78 0.83 8.02
C ARG A 97 -2.05 2.09 8.82
N TRP A 98 -1.73 3.22 8.21
CA TRP A 98 -2.02 4.53 8.76
C TRP A 98 -3.30 5.08 8.13
N ASN A 99 -4.12 5.79 8.90
CA ASN A 99 -5.33 6.45 8.36
C ASN A 99 -5.05 7.76 7.63
N GLN A 100 -3.85 8.28 7.78
CA GLN A 100 -3.38 9.49 7.13
C GLN A 100 -1.98 9.27 6.56
N GLN A 101 -1.53 10.19 5.72
CA GLN A 101 -0.16 10.18 5.23
C GLN A 101 0.82 10.26 6.40
N ILE A 102 1.86 9.43 6.36
CA ILE A 102 2.94 9.43 7.34
C ILE A 102 4.28 9.55 6.60
N GLY A 103 5.06 10.56 6.98
CA GLY A 103 6.24 11.01 6.25
C GLY A 103 6.01 11.21 4.74
N ASP A 104 7.10 11.17 3.98
CA ASP A 104 7.05 11.35 2.52
C ASP A 104 6.79 10.06 1.74
N ARG A 105 7.20 8.91 2.30
CA ARG A 105 7.19 7.60 1.62
C ARG A 105 7.05 6.45 2.62
N TYR A 106 6.60 5.31 2.12
CA TYR A 106 6.40 4.06 2.84
C TYR A 106 7.53 3.07 2.53
N TYR A 107 8.00 2.38 3.56
CA TYR A 107 9.19 1.55 3.49
C TYR A 107 8.95 0.18 4.14
N TYR A 108 9.76 -0.79 3.69
CA TYR A 108 10.19 -1.91 4.51
C TYR A 108 11.39 -1.45 5.33
N TYR A 109 11.29 -1.52 6.65
CA TYR A 109 12.37 -1.25 7.59
C TYR A 109 12.92 -2.58 8.08
N PHE A 110 14.22 -2.79 7.94
CA PHE A 110 14.88 -4.02 8.36
C PHE A 110 15.64 -3.76 9.67
N LEU A 111 15.36 -4.58 10.68
CA LEU A 111 15.91 -4.47 12.02
C LEU A 111 16.70 -5.72 12.39
N ASN A 112 17.86 -5.52 13.03
CA ASN A 112 18.66 -6.60 13.59
C ASN A 112 18.09 -7.06 14.94
N SER A 113 18.76 -8.03 15.58
CA SER A 113 18.37 -8.54 16.90
C SER A 113 18.35 -7.46 18.00
N ASP A 114 19.16 -6.41 17.87
CA ASP A 114 19.18 -5.26 18.79
C ASP A 114 18.08 -4.20 18.49
N LYS A 115 17.14 -4.50 17.59
CA LYS A 115 16.10 -3.56 17.14
C LYS A 115 16.66 -2.28 16.49
N LYS A 116 17.88 -2.36 15.96
CA LYS A 116 18.49 -1.25 15.21
C LYS A 116 18.11 -1.36 13.74
N GLU A 117 17.61 -0.27 13.16
CA GLU A 117 17.44 -0.15 11.72
C GLU A 117 18.82 -0.21 11.03
N ILE A 118 19.05 -1.26 10.24
CA ILE A 118 20.27 -1.43 9.43
C ILE A 118 20.04 -0.99 7.99
N ALA A 119 18.79 -1.05 7.53
CA ALA A 119 18.43 -0.77 6.16
C ALA A 119 16.94 -0.42 6.04
N LYS A 120 16.61 0.34 4.99
CA LYS A 120 15.23 0.53 4.55
C LYS A 120 15.12 0.55 3.03
N VAL A 121 14.01 0.02 2.52
CA VAL A 121 13.72 -0.07 1.09
C VAL A 121 12.32 0.45 0.82
N LEU A 122 12.18 1.25 -0.23
CA LEU A 122 10.88 1.77 -0.66
C LEU A 122 9.96 0.62 -1.04
N SER A 123 8.72 0.65 -0.54
CA SER A 123 7.72 -0.28 -1.05
C SER A 123 7.31 0.11 -2.48
N SER A 124 6.96 -0.88 -3.29
CA SER A 124 6.34 -0.64 -4.61
C SER A 124 4.91 -0.10 -4.51
N PHE A 125 4.38 0.04 -3.28
CA PHE A 125 3.00 0.43 -2.97
C PHE A 125 2.89 1.92 -2.57
N ASN A 126 3.91 2.71 -2.88
CA ASN A 126 4.08 4.13 -2.53
C ASN A 126 3.16 5.14 -3.23
N ASN A 127 1.98 4.73 -3.69
CA ASN A 127 1.18 5.51 -4.63
C ASN A 127 -0.03 6.18 -3.98
N ASN A 128 -0.03 7.52 -3.97
CA ASN A 128 -1.06 8.39 -3.39
C ASN A 128 -2.46 8.29 -4.06
N ALA A 129 -2.62 7.49 -5.12
CA ALA A 129 -3.88 7.38 -5.87
C ALA A 129 -5.08 6.88 -5.04
N ILE A 130 -4.79 6.14 -3.96
CA ILE A 130 -5.80 5.44 -3.14
C ILE A 130 -5.61 5.62 -1.63
N ASN A 131 -4.71 6.50 -1.18
CA ASN A 131 -4.44 6.74 0.25
C ASN A 131 -4.10 5.47 1.05
N PHE A 132 -3.36 4.53 0.44
CA PHE A 132 -2.90 3.31 1.12
C PHE A 132 -1.57 3.57 1.85
N HIS A 133 -1.67 4.25 2.99
CA HIS A 133 -0.54 4.62 3.83
C HIS A 133 -0.10 3.43 4.69
N HIS A 134 1.16 3.02 4.61
CA HIS A 134 1.61 1.81 5.30
C HIS A 134 3.07 1.89 5.77
N SER A 135 3.45 0.98 6.65
CA SER A 135 4.83 0.71 7.04
C SER A 135 4.98 -0.76 7.38
N VAL A 136 6.14 -1.34 7.07
CA VAL A 136 6.43 -2.74 7.37
C VAL A 136 7.76 -2.82 8.08
N TYR A 137 7.76 -3.42 9.26
CA TYR A 137 8.95 -3.61 10.09
C TYR A 137 9.30 -5.09 10.10
N VAL A 138 10.54 -5.41 9.74
CA VAL A 138 11.00 -6.78 9.58
C VAL A 138 12.19 -7.01 10.47
N GLU A 139 12.02 -7.87 11.46
CA GLU A 139 13.02 -8.14 12.48
C GLU A 139 13.56 -9.56 12.33
N SER A 140 14.89 -9.70 12.32
CA SER A 140 15.55 -11.01 12.27
C SER A 140 17.03 -10.93 12.63
N THR A 141 17.55 -12.01 13.23
CA THR A 141 19.00 -12.24 13.40
C THR A 141 19.73 -12.35 12.06
N PHE A 142 19.00 -12.62 10.97
CA PHE A 142 19.54 -12.53 9.61
C PHE A 142 20.23 -11.19 9.35
N PHE A 143 19.70 -10.11 9.94
CA PHE A 143 20.22 -8.76 9.72
C PHE A 143 21.36 -8.34 10.65
N ASP A 144 21.80 -9.20 11.58
CA ASP A 144 22.95 -8.91 12.44
C ASP A 144 24.26 -8.77 11.63
N HIS A 145 24.31 -9.44 10.48
CA HIS A 145 25.47 -9.47 9.57
C HIS A 145 25.04 -9.13 8.13
N PHE A 146 24.13 -8.17 7.99
CA PHE A 146 23.58 -7.71 6.72
C PHE A 146 23.70 -6.19 6.64
N GLU A 147 24.23 -5.67 5.54
CA GLU A 147 24.40 -4.24 5.32
C GLU A 147 23.52 -3.74 4.16
N GLN A 148 23.30 -2.42 4.10
CA GLN A 148 22.56 -1.79 2.99
C GLN A 148 23.15 -2.15 1.61
N GLN A 149 24.47 -2.39 1.52
CA GLN A 149 25.13 -2.80 0.27
C GLN A 149 24.69 -4.20 -0.19
N ASP A 150 24.35 -5.10 0.74
CA ASP A 150 23.86 -6.44 0.43
C ASP A 150 22.48 -6.42 -0.26
N ILE A 151 21.71 -5.34 -0.06
CA ILE A 151 20.43 -5.11 -0.76
C ILE A 151 20.67 -4.85 -2.23
N LEU A 152 21.65 -3.98 -2.55
CA LEU A 152 21.99 -3.64 -3.94
C LEU A 152 22.45 -4.89 -4.69
N LEU A 153 23.33 -5.69 -4.07
CA LEU A 153 23.81 -6.96 -4.60
C LEU A 153 22.70 -8.01 -4.80
N SER A 154 21.59 -7.88 -4.08
CA SER A 154 20.44 -8.79 -4.20
C SER A 154 19.42 -8.33 -5.25
N THR A 155 19.56 -7.11 -5.77
CA THR A 155 18.64 -6.48 -6.75
C THR A 155 19.23 -6.45 -8.16
N GLU A 156 20.56 -6.38 -8.29
CA GLU A 156 21.21 -6.53 -9.59
C GLU A 156 20.97 -7.95 -10.11
N ASP A 157 20.61 -8.09 -11.40
CA ASP A 157 20.38 -9.35 -12.14
C ASP A 157 21.65 -10.22 -12.28
N ASN A 158 22.51 -10.23 -11.26
CA ASN A 158 23.51 -11.27 -11.07
C ASN A 158 22.78 -12.55 -10.67
N LEU A 159 22.24 -13.24 -11.67
CA LEU A 159 21.80 -14.65 -11.62
C LEU A 159 22.85 -15.62 -11.03
N PHE A 160 24.06 -15.13 -10.75
CA PHE A 160 25.22 -15.88 -10.24
C PHE A 160 25.73 -15.45 -8.86
N SER A 161 25.09 -14.50 -8.17
CA SER A 161 25.46 -14.24 -6.77
C SER A 161 24.79 -15.28 -5.86
N GLY A 162 25.21 -16.54 -6.02
CA GLY A 162 24.72 -17.74 -5.33
C GLY A 162 25.02 -17.81 -3.83
N LYS A 163 25.16 -16.67 -3.14
CA LYS A 163 25.32 -16.67 -1.68
C LYS A 163 23.95 -16.87 -1.04
N ALA A 164 23.85 -17.84 -0.13
CA ALA A 164 22.61 -18.21 0.57
C ALA A 164 21.83 -17.00 1.12
N LYS A 165 22.53 -15.98 1.63
CA LYS A 165 21.92 -14.75 2.16
C LYS A 165 21.06 -14.00 1.13
N GLN A 166 21.51 -13.91 -0.12
CA GLN A 166 20.79 -13.16 -1.15
C GLN A 166 19.53 -13.89 -1.62
N VAL A 167 19.58 -15.23 -1.67
CA VAL A 167 18.38 -16.04 -1.95
C VAL A 167 17.34 -15.85 -0.85
N ILE A 168 17.76 -15.89 0.42
CA ILE A 168 16.86 -15.66 1.56
C ILE A 168 16.25 -14.26 1.48
N TYR A 169 17.07 -13.23 1.23
CA TYR A 169 16.58 -11.85 1.10
C TYR A 169 15.60 -11.68 -0.07
N ARG A 170 15.88 -12.27 -1.25
CA ARG A 170 14.97 -12.20 -2.40
C ARG A 170 13.63 -12.88 -2.11
N ASN A 171 13.67 -14.05 -1.46
CA ASN A 171 12.45 -14.76 -1.07
C ASN A 171 11.65 -13.96 -0.03
N LEU A 172 12.32 -13.40 0.99
CA LEU A 172 11.71 -12.50 1.94
C LEU A 172 11.05 -11.30 1.24
N HIS A 173 11.77 -10.63 0.32
CA HIS A 173 11.24 -9.47 -0.38
C HIS A 173 10.02 -9.83 -1.24
N ALA A 174 9.99 -11.00 -1.86
CA ALA A 174 8.82 -11.51 -2.58
C ALA A 174 7.61 -11.70 -1.64
N GLU A 175 7.83 -12.25 -0.45
CA GLU A 175 6.80 -12.45 0.58
C GLU A 175 6.28 -11.13 1.14
N LEU A 176 7.16 -10.15 1.38
CA LEU A 176 6.77 -8.81 1.82
C LEU A 176 5.93 -8.09 0.75
N ARG A 177 6.29 -8.25 -0.53
CA ARG A 177 5.52 -7.71 -1.65
C ARG A 177 4.15 -8.38 -1.75
N ASP A 178 4.07 -9.70 -1.63
CA ASP A 178 2.79 -10.43 -1.63
C ASP A 178 1.89 -10.02 -0.45
N LEU A 179 2.47 -9.86 0.74
CA LEU A 179 1.76 -9.35 1.91
C LEU A 179 1.11 -8.00 1.63
N LEU A 180 1.89 -7.04 1.11
CA LEU A 180 1.37 -5.71 0.80
C LEU A 180 0.35 -5.72 -0.35
N ASP A 181 0.51 -6.59 -1.36
CA ASP A 181 -0.49 -6.79 -2.42
C ASP A 181 -1.83 -7.20 -1.81
N ARG A 182 -1.84 -8.25 -0.98
CA ARG A 182 -3.04 -8.73 -0.30
C ARG A 182 -3.68 -7.67 0.59
N LYS A 183 -2.87 -6.94 1.38
CA LYS A 183 -3.34 -5.86 2.24
C LYS A 183 -3.95 -4.69 1.43
N GLN A 184 -3.30 -4.28 0.35
CA GLN A 184 -3.82 -3.22 -0.52
C GLN A 184 -5.13 -3.63 -1.18
N LYS A 185 -5.21 -4.85 -1.73
CA LYS A 185 -6.44 -5.37 -2.35
C LYS A 185 -7.60 -5.41 -1.37
N LYS A 186 -7.35 -5.88 -0.14
CA LYS A 186 -8.35 -5.87 0.94
C LYS A 186 -8.80 -4.44 1.27
N TYR A 187 -7.86 -3.53 1.48
CA TYR A 187 -8.16 -2.13 1.76
C TYR A 187 -9.00 -1.48 0.65
N VAL A 188 -8.65 -1.73 -0.61
CA VAL A 188 -9.37 -1.18 -1.77
C VAL A 188 -10.80 -1.70 -1.82
N LEU A 189 -10.98 -3.01 -1.65
CA LEU A 189 -12.30 -3.64 -1.59
C LEU A 189 -13.17 -3.04 -0.49
N GLU A 190 -12.61 -2.80 0.70
CA GLU A 190 -13.36 -2.35 1.87
C GLU A 190 -13.64 -0.84 1.87
N HIS A 191 -12.73 -0.01 1.36
CA HIS A 191 -12.76 1.45 1.58
C HIS A 191 -12.72 2.28 0.29
N ALA A 192 -12.03 1.82 -0.76
CA ALA A 192 -11.77 2.64 -1.93
C ALA A 192 -12.78 2.43 -3.06
N VAL A 193 -13.26 1.19 -3.26
CA VAL A 193 -14.16 0.87 -4.39
C VAL A 193 -15.43 1.71 -4.34
N ALA A 194 -16.15 1.73 -3.22
CA ALA A 194 -17.42 2.46 -3.12
C ALA A 194 -17.24 3.96 -3.41
N VAL A 195 -16.17 4.57 -2.89
CA VAL A 195 -15.83 5.97 -3.14
C VAL A 195 -15.52 6.20 -4.62
N LYS A 196 -14.71 5.34 -5.24
CA LYS A 196 -14.34 5.47 -6.67
C LYS A 196 -15.55 5.28 -7.58
N LEU A 197 -16.43 4.31 -7.31
CA LEU A 197 -17.65 4.10 -8.08
C LEU A 197 -18.60 5.30 -7.97
N THR A 198 -18.79 5.84 -6.76
CA THR A 198 -19.58 7.06 -6.54
C THR A 198 -18.99 8.26 -7.29
N ASP A 199 -17.65 8.35 -7.34
CA ASP A 199 -16.96 9.40 -8.09
C ASP A 199 -17.17 9.29 -9.62
N LEU A 200 -17.24 8.07 -10.17
CA LEU A 200 -17.55 7.87 -11.59
C LEU A 200 -18.96 8.36 -11.92
N GLU A 201 -19.93 8.07 -11.05
CA GLU A 201 -21.32 8.53 -11.19
C GLU A 201 -21.40 10.05 -11.09
N ARG A 202 -20.85 10.63 -10.02
CA ARG A 202 -20.88 12.07 -9.75
C ARG A 202 -20.23 12.89 -10.87
N LYS A 203 -19.17 12.36 -11.48
CA LYS A 203 -18.45 13.02 -12.59
C LYS A 203 -19.12 12.80 -13.96
N GLY A 204 -20.23 12.06 -14.03
CA GLY A 204 -20.89 11.74 -15.31
C GLY A 204 -19.96 11.01 -16.27
N LEU A 205 -19.22 10.01 -15.75
CA LEU A 205 -18.30 9.20 -16.54
C LEU A 205 -18.92 7.89 -17.01
N LEU A 206 -20.03 7.48 -16.41
CA LEU A 206 -20.78 6.30 -16.83
C LEU A 206 -21.61 6.59 -18.11
N PRO A 207 -21.96 5.55 -18.87
CA PRO A 207 -22.98 5.63 -19.92
C PRO A 207 -24.33 6.14 -19.41
N GLU A 208 -25.20 6.54 -20.34
CA GLU A 208 -26.57 6.92 -20.02
C GLU A 208 -27.43 5.68 -19.76
N TYR A 209 -28.24 5.73 -18.70
CA TYR A 209 -29.12 4.65 -18.28
C TYR A 209 -30.53 5.20 -18.04
N SER A 210 -31.55 4.53 -18.57
CA SER A 210 -32.95 4.80 -18.26
C SER A 210 -33.35 4.20 -16.90
N SER A 211 -34.58 4.44 -16.47
CA SER A 211 -35.17 3.83 -15.27
C SER A 211 -35.62 2.37 -15.46
N SER A 212 -35.39 1.77 -16.63
CA SER A 212 -35.79 0.40 -16.92
C SER A 212 -34.99 -0.62 -16.10
N GLU A 213 -35.61 -1.76 -15.77
CA GLU A 213 -34.90 -2.84 -15.06
C GLU A 213 -33.73 -3.41 -15.87
N GLN A 214 -33.81 -3.37 -17.21
CA GLN A 214 -32.71 -3.78 -18.09
C GLN A 214 -31.50 -2.86 -17.95
N ASP A 215 -31.69 -1.55 -18.01
CA ASP A 215 -30.58 -0.60 -17.83
C ASP A 215 -30.02 -0.62 -16.41
N LYS A 216 -30.85 -0.86 -15.39
CA LYS A 216 -30.34 -1.07 -14.02
C LYS A 216 -29.42 -2.29 -13.94
N LYS A 217 -29.80 -3.41 -14.55
CA LYS A 217 -28.96 -4.63 -14.60
C LYS A 217 -27.65 -4.37 -15.35
N ARG A 218 -27.71 -3.73 -16.52
CA ARG A 218 -26.54 -3.34 -17.33
C ARG A 218 -25.59 -2.44 -16.55
N LYS A 219 -26.12 -1.38 -15.91
CA LYS A 219 -25.34 -0.48 -15.05
C LYS A 219 -24.64 -1.25 -13.92
N ASN A 220 -25.37 -2.10 -13.21
CA ASN A 220 -24.82 -2.90 -12.11
C ASN A 220 -23.73 -3.85 -12.59
N LEU A 221 -23.88 -4.45 -13.77
CA LEU A 221 -22.87 -5.32 -14.38
C LEU A 221 -21.59 -4.54 -14.69
N LEU A 222 -21.70 -3.38 -15.33
CA LEU A 222 -20.55 -2.52 -15.62
C LEU A 222 -19.84 -2.12 -14.33
N LEU A 223 -20.59 -1.67 -13.31
CA LEU A 223 -20.02 -1.28 -12.01
C LEU A 223 -19.32 -2.45 -11.32
N ALA A 224 -19.90 -3.64 -11.36
CA ALA A 224 -19.29 -4.84 -10.78
C ALA A 224 -17.99 -5.23 -11.52
N LEU A 225 -17.95 -5.10 -12.84
CA LEU A 225 -16.71 -5.32 -13.60
C LEU A 225 -15.65 -4.27 -13.26
N ILE A 226 -16.04 -2.99 -13.21
CA ILE A 226 -15.14 -1.89 -12.81
C ILE A 226 -14.60 -2.12 -11.39
N GLN A 227 -15.43 -2.61 -10.48
CA GLN A 227 -15.01 -2.98 -9.13
C GLN A 227 -13.92 -4.06 -9.15
N GLU A 228 -14.10 -5.15 -9.89
CA GLU A 228 -13.07 -6.19 -10.01
C GLU A 228 -11.76 -5.61 -10.59
N LEU A 229 -11.86 -4.73 -11.59
CA LEU A 229 -10.70 -4.06 -12.18
C LEU A 229 -9.95 -3.17 -11.16
N PHE A 230 -10.66 -2.41 -10.34
CA PHE A 230 -10.06 -1.60 -9.28
C PHE A 230 -9.41 -2.46 -8.18
N ILE A 231 -9.98 -3.62 -7.87
CA ILE A 231 -9.37 -4.54 -6.89
C ILE A 231 -8.07 -5.12 -7.46
N VAL A 232 -8.05 -5.46 -8.75
CA VAL A 232 -6.84 -5.98 -9.42
C VAL A 232 -5.74 -4.93 -9.47
N ASP A 233 -6.02 -3.75 -10.06
CA ASP A 233 -5.10 -2.61 -10.06
C ASP A 233 -5.88 -1.34 -9.67
N PRO A 234 -5.69 -0.84 -8.44
CA PRO A 234 -6.37 0.37 -7.97
C PRO A 234 -6.01 1.63 -8.77
N ARG A 235 -4.98 1.56 -9.62
CA ARG A 235 -4.50 2.65 -10.47
C ARG A 235 -4.98 2.55 -11.91
N ILE A 236 -5.87 1.62 -12.25
CA ILE A 236 -6.31 1.39 -13.63
C ILE A 236 -6.81 2.66 -14.35
N PHE A 237 -7.37 3.63 -13.62
CA PHE A 237 -7.78 4.94 -14.17
C PHE A 237 -6.96 6.13 -13.66
N PHE A 238 -5.87 5.90 -12.93
CA PHE A 238 -5.04 6.97 -12.40
C PHE A 238 -4.27 7.69 -13.51
N GLY A 239 -4.34 9.02 -13.52
CA GLY A 239 -3.67 9.85 -14.54
C GLY A 239 -4.33 9.82 -15.93
N ILE A 240 -5.38 9.04 -16.13
CA ILE A 240 -6.13 9.00 -17.40
C ILE A 240 -7.07 10.20 -17.47
N LYS A 241 -7.11 10.89 -18.61
CA LYS A 241 -8.04 12.00 -18.86
C LYS A 241 -9.49 11.54 -18.73
N THR A 242 -10.35 12.37 -18.13
CA THR A 242 -11.76 12.05 -17.88
C THR A 242 -12.52 11.64 -19.15
N ASP A 243 -12.25 12.29 -20.28
CA ASP A 243 -12.91 11.95 -21.56
C ASP A 243 -12.50 10.57 -22.08
N LEU A 244 -11.25 10.16 -21.85
CA LEU A 244 -10.78 8.81 -22.18
C LEU A 244 -11.41 7.78 -21.24
N ILE A 245 -11.50 8.07 -19.94
CA ILE A 245 -12.21 7.19 -18.99
C ILE A 245 -13.65 6.98 -19.44
N ARG A 246 -14.39 8.06 -19.72
CA ARG A 246 -15.77 7.99 -20.23
C ARG A 246 -15.86 7.14 -21.50
N THR A 247 -14.92 7.33 -22.43
CA THR A 247 -14.85 6.56 -23.68
C THR A 247 -14.62 5.07 -23.43
N TYR A 248 -13.65 4.72 -22.57
CA TYR A 248 -13.39 3.32 -22.23
C TYR A 248 -14.57 2.65 -21.52
N LEU A 249 -15.20 3.35 -20.58
CA LEU A 249 -16.39 2.82 -19.90
C LEU A 249 -17.55 2.61 -20.88
N GLY A 250 -17.74 3.53 -21.83
CA GLY A 250 -18.70 3.36 -22.94
C GLY A 250 -18.39 2.15 -23.82
N PHE A 251 -17.12 1.91 -24.18
CA PHE A 251 -16.74 0.74 -24.98
C PHE A 251 -16.93 -0.58 -24.22
N ILE A 252 -16.56 -0.64 -22.94
CA ILE A 252 -16.77 -1.83 -22.10
C ILE A 252 -18.26 -2.13 -22.00
N ASP A 253 -19.07 -1.11 -21.74
CA ASP A 253 -20.51 -1.23 -21.63
C ASP A 253 -21.17 -1.69 -22.95
N LEU A 254 -20.72 -1.18 -24.11
CA LEU A 254 -21.16 -1.67 -25.43
C LEU A 254 -20.77 -3.13 -25.67
N LEU A 255 -19.53 -3.51 -25.32
CA LEU A 255 -19.05 -4.88 -25.50
C LEU A 255 -19.81 -5.87 -24.61
N LEU A 256 -20.17 -5.47 -23.38
CA LEU A 256 -20.96 -6.29 -22.46
C LEU A 256 -22.33 -6.66 -23.03
N GLN A 257 -22.90 -5.81 -23.88
CA GLN A 257 -24.18 -6.03 -24.57
C GLN A 257 -24.04 -6.78 -25.90
N SER A 258 -22.82 -7.09 -26.32
CA SER A 258 -22.56 -7.72 -27.61
C SER A 258 -22.34 -9.23 -27.46
N GLU A 259 -22.48 -9.96 -28.57
CA GLU A 259 -22.09 -11.39 -28.65
C GLU A 259 -20.60 -11.61 -28.36
N LYS A 260 -19.78 -10.55 -28.34
CA LYS A 260 -18.35 -10.57 -28.05
C LYS A 260 -18.02 -10.22 -26.60
N SER A 261 -18.98 -10.26 -25.68
CA SER A 261 -18.74 -9.99 -24.26
C SER A 261 -17.64 -10.89 -23.66
N THR A 262 -17.46 -12.12 -24.18
CA THR A 262 -16.37 -13.01 -23.78
C THR A 262 -14.97 -12.52 -24.16
N GLU A 263 -14.85 -11.64 -25.17
CA GLU A 263 -13.59 -11.05 -25.61
C GLU A 263 -13.08 -9.94 -24.67
N ILE A 264 -13.92 -9.48 -23.72
CA ILE A 264 -13.52 -8.48 -22.73
C ILE A 264 -12.36 -9.01 -21.86
N LEU A 265 -12.42 -10.27 -21.41
CA LEU A 265 -11.40 -10.83 -20.53
C LEU A 265 -10.02 -10.91 -21.20
N PRO A 266 -9.86 -11.46 -22.43
CA PRO A 266 -8.59 -11.42 -23.15
C PRO A 266 -8.00 -10.02 -23.32
N ILE A 267 -8.84 -9.00 -23.54
CA ILE A 267 -8.40 -7.60 -23.64
C ILE A 267 -7.88 -7.08 -22.30
N ILE A 268 -8.59 -7.37 -21.21
CA ILE A 268 -8.15 -7.01 -19.85
C ILE A 268 -6.81 -7.69 -19.52
N GLU A 269 -6.64 -8.96 -19.88
CA GLU A 269 -5.41 -9.72 -19.61
C GLU A 269 -4.17 -9.15 -20.34
N GLN A 270 -4.36 -8.46 -21.47
CA GLN A 270 -3.26 -7.78 -22.16
C GLN A 270 -2.79 -6.52 -21.39
N ALA A 271 -3.70 -5.87 -20.68
CA ALA A 271 -3.42 -4.66 -19.93
C ALA A 271 -3.05 -4.91 -18.47
N LEU A 272 -3.56 -5.99 -17.88
CA LEU A 272 -3.44 -6.30 -16.46
C LEU A 272 -3.05 -7.77 -16.22
N PRO A 273 -2.01 -8.03 -15.40
CA PRO A 273 -1.71 -9.38 -14.95
C PRO A 273 -2.79 -9.84 -13.96
N LEU A 274 -3.60 -10.81 -14.36
CA LEU A 274 -4.65 -11.41 -13.53
C LEU A 274 -4.21 -12.76 -12.97
N THR A 275 -4.52 -13.03 -11.70
CA THR A 275 -4.46 -14.39 -11.13
C THR A 275 -5.62 -15.24 -11.65
N ASP A 276 -5.47 -16.57 -11.62
CA ASP A 276 -6.55 -17.48 -12.05
C ASP A 276 -7.86 -17.27 -11.28
N LYS A 277 -7.77 -16.88 -10.01
CA LYS A 277 -8.95 -16.55 -9.20
C LYS A 277 -9.65 -15.28 -9.70
N GLU A 278 -8.91 -14.23 -10.04
CA GLU A 278 -9.46 -12.98 -10.57
C GLU A 278 -10.05 -13.19 -11.97
N LYS A 279 -9.35 -13.93 -12.84
CA LYS A 279 -9.85 -14.34 -14.16
C LYS A 279 -11.20 -15.05 -14.06
N ASN A 280 -11.28 -16.03 -13.16
CA ASN A 280 -12.51 -16.80 -12.98
C ASN A 280 -13.67 -15.95 -12.45
N ARG A 281 -13.42 -14.98 -11.56
CA ARG A 281 -14.45 -14.05 -11.08
C ARG A 281 -14.98 -13.17 -12.20
N ILE A 282 -14.08 -12.53 -12.97
CA ILE A 282 -14.46 -11.68 -14.10
C ILE A 282 -15.23 -12.50 -15.15
N LYS A 283 -14.76 -13.70 -15.46
CA LYS A 283 -15.45 -14.60 -16.40
C LYS A 283 -16.86 -14.96 -15.92
N GLN A 284 -17.02 -15.35 -14.65
CA GLN A 284 -18.33 -15.67 -14.08
C GLN A 284 -19.28 -14.47 -14.10
N LEU A 285 -18.76 -13.27 -13.82
CA LEU A 285 -19.53 -12.02 -13.87
C LEU A 285 -20.08 -11.77 -15.28
N ILE A 286 -19.24 -11.89 -16.31
CA ILE A 286 -19.63 -11.71 -17.71
C ILE A 286 -20.62 -12.81 -18.15
N THR A 287 -20.34 -14.08 -17.86
CA THR A 287 -21.18 -15.21 -18.32
C THR A 287 -22.56 -15.24 -17.66
N ARG A 288 -22.67 -14.86 -16.37
CA ARG A 288 -23.98 -14.77 -15.70
C ARG A 288 -24.90 -13.77 -16.37
N ALA A 289 -24.38 -12.63 -16.79
CA ALA A 289 -25.15 -11.62 -17.50
C ALA A 289 -25.73 -12.13 -18.82
N VAL A 290 -24.92 -12.86 -19.61
CA VAL A 290 -25.35 -13.44 -20.90
C VAL A 290 -26.47 -14.47 -20.70
N ASN A 291 -26.40 -15.28 -19.63
CA ASN A 291 -27.40 -16.31 -19.36
C ASN A 291 -28.74 -15.72 -18.88
N ASP A 292 -28.71 -14.63 -18.11
CA ASP A 292 -29.92 -13.93 -17.64
C ASP A 292 -30.67 -13.22 -18.80
N GLU A 293 -29.97 -12.80 -19.86
CA GLU A 293 -30.59 -12.24 -21.07
C GLU A 293 -31.27 -13.31 -21.94
N ASN A 294 -30.66 -14.49 -22.06
CA ASN A 294 -31.23 -15.62 -22.82
C ASN A 294 -32.50 -16.19 -22.16
N THR A 295 -32.54 -16.29 -20.83
CA THR A 295 -33.75 -16.73 -20.12
C THR A 295 -34.88 -15.70 -20.18
N SER A 296 -34.56 -14.40 -20.21
CA SER A 296 -35.55 -13.32 -20.32
C SER A 296 -36.16 -13.18 -21.74
N SER A 297 -35.43 -13.62 -22.76
CA SER A 297 -35.88 -13.62 -24.16
C SER A 297 -36.67 -14.88 -24.54
N GLU A 298 -36.39 -16.02 -23.91
CA GLU A 298 -37.19 -17.24 -24.05
C GLU A 298 -38.56 -17.17 -23.35
N GLN A 299 -38.70 -16.44 -22.24
CA GLN A 299 -40.00 -16.24 -21.56
C GLN A 299 -40.94 -15.23 -22.25
N LYS A 300 -40.46 -14.53 -23.29
CA LYS A 300 -41.23 -13.56 -24.08
C LYS A 300 -41.66 -14.08 -25.47
N LYS A 301 -41.40 -15.35 -25.76
CA LYS A 301 -41.94 -16.08 -26.94
C LYS A 301 -43.05 -17.01 -26.51
#